data_AF-A0A2K9EV98-F1
#
_entry.id   AF-A0A2K9EV98-F1
#
_cell.length_a   1.000
_cell.length_b   1.000
_cell.length_c   1.000
_cell.angle_alpha   90.00
_cell.angle_beta   90.00
_cell.angle_gamma   90.00
#
_symmetry.space_group_name_H-M   'P 1'
#
loop_
_entity.id
_entity.type
_entity.pdbx_description
1 polymer ?
#
loop_
_entity_poly.entity_id
_entity_poly.type
_entity_poly.pdbx_seq_one_letter_code
_entity_poly.pdbx_strand_id
1 'polypeptide(L)'
;MSIPNEQLDTLIAALQFLRTLPVGAENEPEQRTAQALTAAIYGRSRAGFPQPGHDRPAPVEFERLARENDLLVHQLDVLASALGACSNCWGTIHDCEECNGHGKPGALRPDRQKFERYVLPALTHVMGERPTQPDVR
;
A
#
# COMPACT_ATOMS: atom_id res chain seq x y z
N MET A 1 -9.01 34.25 -9.71
CA MET A 1 -10.22 33.39 -9.73
C MET A 1 -10.20 32.61 -8.42
N SER A 2 -10.98 33.05 -7.43
CA SER A 2 -11.05 32.42 -6.11
C SER A 2 -11.85 31.12 -6.22
N ILE A 3 -11.29 30.03 -5.71
CA ILE A 3 -12.03 28.78 -5.52
C ILE A 3 -13.19 29.10 -4.55
N PRO A 4 -14.45 28.79 -4.90
CA PRO A 4 -15.57 29.05 -4.01
C PRO A 4 -15.39 28.26 -2.70
N ASN A 5 -15.53 28.97 -1.58
CA ASN A 5 -15.19 28.51 -0.23
C ASN A 5 -15.81 27.14 0.11
N GLU A 6 -17.01 26.86 -0.40
CA GLU A 6 -17.72 25.59 -0.21
C GLU A 6 -16.97 24.36 -0.75
N GLN A 7 -16.24 24.47 -1.86
CA GLN A 7 -15.47 23.35 -2.41
C GLN A 7 -14.25 23.05 -1.54
N LEU A 8 -13.65 24.08 -0.96
CA LEU A 8 -12.53 23.93 -0.03
C LEU A 8 -13.01 23.32 1.29
N ASP A 9 -14.16 23.77 1.79
CA ASP A 9 -14.78 23.23 3.01
C ASP A 9 -15.18 21.76 2.83
N THR A 10 -15.70 21.39 1.66
CA THR A 10 -16.03 20.00 1.33
C THR A 10 -14.80 19.10 1.28
N LEU A 11 -13.69 19.60 0.71
CA LEU A 11 -12.41 18.88 0.69
C LEU A 11 -11.82 18.72 2.10
N ILE A 12 -11.90 19.76 2.93
CA ILE A 12 -11.45 19.70 4.33
C ILE A 12 -12.29 18.68 5.11
N ALA A 13 -13.61 18.69 4.94
CA ALA A 13 -14.51 17.74 5.60
C ALA A 13 -14.23 16.28 5.17
N ALA A 14 -14.01 16.04 3.87
CA ALA A 14 -13.67 14.71 3.36
C ALA A 14 -12.30 14.22 3.90
N LEU A 15 -11.30 15.09 3.99
CA LEU A 15 -9.99 14.75 4.55
C LEU A 15 -10.03 14.52 6.07
N GLN A 16 -10.89 15.23 6.79
CA GLN A 16 -11.13 15.00 8.22
C GLN A 16 -11.84 13.66 8.47
N PHE A 17 -12.80 13.29 7.62
CA PHE A 17 -13.47 11.99 7.69
C PHE A 17 -12.49 10.83 7.45
N LEU A 18 -11.60 10.96 6.45
CA LEU A 18 -10.56 9.95 6.18
C LEU A 18 -9.52 9.83 7.32
N ARG A 19 -9.31 10.89 8.10
CA ARG A 19 -8.49 10.86 9.33
C ARG A 19 -9.18 10.17 10.52
N THR A 20 -10.51 10.10 10.51
CA THR A 20 -11.30 9.45 11.57
C THR A 20 -11.59 7.98 11.30
N LEU A 21 -11.28 7.49 10.09
CA LEU A 21 -11.25 6.06 9.83
C LEU A 21 -10.05 5.46 10.59
N PRO A 22 -10.19 4.27 11.18
CA PRO A 22 -9.07 3.58 11.82
C PRO A 22 -7.95 3.39 10.78
N VAL A 23 -6.87 4.15 10.96
CA VAL A 23 -5.64 4.00 10.19
C VAL A 23 -4.93 2.79 10.73
N GLY A 24 -4.71 1.82 9.85
CA GLY A 24 -4.00 0.59 10.14
C GLY A 24 -4.96 -0.57 10.32
N ALA A 25 -4.66 -1.68 9.65
CA ALA A 25 -4.89 -2.97 10.29
C ALA A 25 -4.35 -2.82 11.72
N GLU A 26 -5.23 -2.88 12.71
CA GLU A 26 -4.82 -2.99 14.09
C GLU A 26 -3.82 -4.13 14.13
N ASN A 27 -2.55 -3.83 14.41
CA ASN A 27 -1.57 -4.86 14.67
C ASN A 27 -2.04 -5.56 15.93
N GLU A 28 -2.80 -6.64 15.75
CA GLU A 28 -3.13 -7.59 16.81
C GLU A 28 -1.81 -7.92 17.53
N PRO A 29 -1.81 -7.87 18.87
CA PRO A 29 -0.62 -7.48 19.63
C PRO A 29 0.46 -8.55 19.57
N GLU A 30 1.71 -8.09 19.65
CA GLU A 30 2.98 -8.84 19.74
C GLU A 30 2.94 -10.15 20.55
N GLN A 31 1.97 -10.35 21.44
CA GLN A 31 1.77 -11.57 22.23
C GLN A 31 1.42 -12.82 21.44
N ARG A 32 0.62 -12.75 20.36
CA ARG A 32 0.39 -13.93 19.50
C ARG A 32 1.62 -14.26 18.67
N THR A 33 2.31 -13.24 18.19
CA THR A 33 3.54 -13.37 17.39
C THR A 33 4.69 -13.92 18.24
N ALA A 34 4.82 -13.47 19.49
CA ALA A 34 5.81 -13.97 20.44
C ALA A 34 5.51 -15.42 20.87
N GLN A 35 4.24 -15.80 21.07
CA GLN A 35 3.88 -17.20 21.33
C GLN A 35 4.09 -18.10 20.11
N ALA A 36 3.78 -17.63 18.90
CA ALA A 36 4.06 -18.34 17.65
C ALA A 36 5.58 -18.48 17.40
N LEU A 37 6.35 -17.45 17.70
CA LEU A 37 7.81 -17.44 17.58
C LEU A 37 8.45 -18.36 18.64
N THR A 38 7.96 -18.35 19.87
CA THR A 38 8.43 -19.24 20.95
C THR A 38 8.09 -20.71 20.63
N ALA A 39 6.91 -20.98 20.07
CA ALA A 39 6.54 -22.31 19.57
C ALA A 39 7.42 -22.74 18.38
N ALA A 40 7.80 -21.82 17.48
CA ALA A 40 8.71 -22.11 16.37
C ALA A 40 10.17 -22.31 16.83
N ILE A 41 10.60 -21.67 17.92
CA ILE A 41 11.94 -21.82 18.50
C ILE A 41 12.04 -23.13 19.29
N TYR A 42 11.05 -23.46 20.12
CA TYR A 42 11.03 -24.70 20.91
C TYR A 42 10.59 -25.95 20.11
N GLY A 43 9.92 -25.76 18.95
CA GLY A 43 9.56 -26.84 18.02
C GLY A 43 10.73 -27.46 17.27
N ARG A 44 11.95 -26.87 17.34
CA ARG A 44 13.17 -27.48 16.80
C ARG A 44 13.75 -28.55 17.74
N SER A 45 12.91 -29.50 18.16
CA SER A 45 13.36 -30.69 18.90
C SER A 45 13.13 -31.95 18.09
N ARG A 46 13.98 -32.13 17.07
CA ARG A 46 14.61 -33.38 16.58
C ARG A 46 15.08 -33.14 15.15
N ALA A 47 16.07 -33.92 14.71
CA ALA A 47 16.31 -34.16 13.30
C ALA A 47 15.07 -34.84 12.70
N GLY A 48 14.03 -34.03 12.46
CA GLY A 48 12.74 -34.42 11.94
C GLY A 48 12.77 -34.22 10.44
N PHE A 49 12.47 -35.30 9.74
CA PHE A 49 12.37 -35.41 8.30
C PHE A 49 11.76 -34.17 7.62
N PRO A 50 12.15 -33.84 6.37
CA PRO A 50 11.50 -32.80 5.59
C PRO A 50 9.98 -32.98 5.66
N GLN A 51 9.25 -31.91 5.94
CA GLN A 51 7.79 -31.93 5.89
C GLN A 51 7.36 -32.60 4.58
N PRO A 52 6.42 -33.57 4.60
CA PRO A 52 5.97 -34.26 3.40
C PRO A 52 5.48 -33.21 2.40
N GLY A 53 6.10 -33.20 1.22
CA GLY A 53 6.08 -32.08 0.25
C GLY A 53 4.77 -31.82 -0.48
N HIS A 54 3.63 -31.92 0.21
CA HIS A 54 2.30 -31.67 -0.39
C HIS A 54 1.97 -30.17 -0.45
N ASP A 55 2.55 -29.34 0.43
CA ASP A 55 2.37 -27.87 0.43
C ASP A 55 3.56 -27.10 -0.13
N ARG A 56 4.68 -27.76 -0.44
CA ARG A 56 5.82 -27.09 -1.07
C ARG A 56 5.49 -26.91 -2.56
N PRO A 57 5.48 -25.67 -3.09
CA PRO A 57 5.29 -25.45 -4.52
C PRO A 57 6.31 -26.27 -5.30
N ALA A 58 5.87 -26.83 -6.43
CA ALA A 58 6.83 -27.40 -7.38
C ALA A 58 7.89 -26.33 -7.72
N PRO A 59 9.16 -26.69 -7.98
CA PRO A 59 10.21 -25.71 -8.28
C PRO A 59 9.81 -24.70 -9.38
N VAL A 60 9.07 -25.17 -10.40
CA VAL A 60 8.54 -24.33 -11.47
C VAL A 60 7.51 -23.30 -10.96
N GLU A 61 6.64 -23.69 -10.04
CA GLU A 61 5.68 -22.77 -9.41
C GLU A 61 6.38 -21.74 -8.53
N PHE A 62 7.43 -22.16 -7.81
CA PHE A 62 8.24 -21.25 -7.01
C PHE A 62 8.94 -20.19 -7.89
N GLU A 63 9.53 -20.60 -9.00
CA GLU A 63 10.16 -19.68 -9.95
C GLU A 63 9.15 -18.73 -10.60
N ARG A 64 7.94 -19.21 -10.91
CA ARG A 64 6.85 -18.37 -11.41
C ARG A 64 6.46 -17.31 -10.39
N LEU A 65 6.21 -17.71 -9.15
CA LEU A 65 5.84 -16.81 -8.07
C LEU A 65 6.94 -15.78 -7.76
N ALA A 66 8.21 -16.19 -7.82
CA ALA A 66 9.34 -15.28 -7.66
C ALA A 66 9.32 -14.18 -8.73
N ARG A 67 9.13 -14.55 -10.01
CA ARG A 67 9.03 -13.58 -11.11
C ARG A 67 7.82 -12.65 -10.97
N GLU A 68 6.68 -13.18 -10.51
CA GLU A 68 5.48 -12.37 -10.27
C GLU A 68 5.70 -11.39 -9.12
N ASN A 69 6.36 -11.82 -8.04
CA ASN A 69 6.70 -10.96 -6.92
C ASN A 69 7.64 -9.83 -7.36
N ASP A 70 8.71 -10.15 -8.10
CA ASP A 70 9.66 -9.17 -8.63
C ASP A 70 8.95 -8.11 -9.49
N LEU A 71 8.02 -8.54 -10.34
CA LEU A 71 7.23 -7.63 -11.15
C LEU A 71 6.36 -6.71 -10.28
N LEU A 72 5.67 -7.27 -9.28
CA LEU A 72 4.80 -6.49 -8.38
C LEU A 72 5.60 -5.47 -7.57
N VAL A 73 6.72 -5.88 -6.98
CA VAL A 73 7.62 -4.99 -6.23
C VAL A 73 8.09 -3.85 -7.13
N HIS A 74 8.55 -4.16 -8.34
CA HIS A 74 8.96 -3.14 -9.30
C HIS A 74 7.82 -2.16 -9.66
N GLN A 75 6.60 -2.66 -9.88
CA GLN A 75 5.46 -1.79 -10.16
C GLN A 75 5.10 -0.90 -8.96
N LEU A 76 5.21 -1.41 -7.74
CA LEU A 76 4.98 -0.63 -6.52
C LEU A 76 6.01 0.49 -6.38
N ASP A 77 7.29 0.24 -6.67
CA ASP A 77 8.33 1.29 -6.66
C ASP A 77 8.06 2.38 -7.70
N VAL A 78 7.66 1.97 -8.90
CA VAL A 78 7.27 2.91 -9.98
C VAL A 78 6.07 3.74 -9.53
N LEU A 79 5.06 3.14 -8.92
CA LEU A 79 3.87 3.86 -8.46
C LEU A 79 4.17 4.76 -7.26
N ALA A 80 4.98 4.33 -6.30
CA ALA A 80 5.40 5.15 -5.18
C ALA A 80 6.10 6.42 -5.68
N SER A 81 7.05 6.28 -6.60
CA SER A 81 7.72 7.44 -7.21
C SER A 81 6.76 8.31 -8.04
N ALA A 82 5.83 7.72 -8.78
CA ALA A 82 4.78 8.45 -9.50
C ALA A 82 3.90 9.27 -8.54
N LEU A 83 3.62 8.77 -7.34
CA LEU A 83 2.76 9.42 -6.35
C LEU A 83 3.53 10.33 -5.38
N GLY A 84 4.87 10.34 -5.43
CA GLY A 84 5.68 11.00 -4.42
C GLY A 84 5.53 10.37 -3.02
N ALA A 85 5.38 9.05 -2.96
CA ALA A 85 5.42 8.25 -1.74
C ALA A 85 6.81 7.61 -1.54
N CYS A 86 7.12 7.21 -0.31
CA CYS A 86 8.26 6.34 -0.02
C CYS A 86 7.94 4.94 -0.55
N SER A 87 8.81 4.39 -1.42
CA SER A 87 8.64 3.04 -1.96
C SER A 87 8.70 1.95 -0.89
N ASN A 88 9.45 2.18 0.19
CA ASN A 88 9.65 1.19 1.25
C ASN A 88 8.42 1.07 2.18
N CYS A 89 7.88 2.20 2.67
CA CYS A 89 6.85 2.16 3.71
C CYS A 89 5.51 2.80 3.36
N TRP A 90 5.42 3.60 2.29
CA TRP A 90 4.19 4.32 1.93
C TRP A 90 3.60 5.20 3.06
N GLY A 91 4.42 5.54 4.06
CA GLY A 91 4.02 6.30 5.26
C GLY A 91 3.32 5.49 6.36
N THR A 92 3.32 4.14 6.29
CA THR A 92 2.69 3.29 7.32
C THR A 92 3.64 2.87 8.44
N ILE A 93 4.96 2.99 8.24
CA ILE A 93 6.00 2.63 9.22
C ILE A 93 6.62 3.91 9.79
N HIS A 94 6.37 4.19 11.07
CA HIS A 94 6.74 5.46 11.73
C HIS A 94 8.24 5.72 11.80
N ASP A 95 9.06 4.69 11.86
CA ASP A 95 10.52 4.72 11.99
C ASP A 95 11.23 4.21 10.72
N CYS A 96 10.59 4.33 9.56
CA CYS A 96 11.18 3.91 8.29
C CYS A 96 12.53 4.60 8.04
N GLU A 97 13.58 3.81 7.81
CA GLU A 97 14.96 4.28 7.61
C GLU A 97 15.11 5.25 6.43
N GLU A 98 14.21 5.18 5.44
CA GLU A 98 14.25 6.00 4.22
C GLU A 98 13.57 7.37 4.39
N CYS A 99 12.48 7.44 5.16
CA CYS A 99 11.63 8.64 5.19
C CYS A 99 11.16 9.07 6.59
N ASN A 100 11.58 8.38 7.65
CA ASN A 100 11.20 8.61 9.04
C ASN A 100 9.67 8.70 9.21
N GLY A 101 8.94 7.79 8.56
CA GLY A 101 7.48 7.70 8.64
C GLY A 101 6.67 8.78 7.93
N HIS A 102 7.31 9.74 7.24
CA HIS A 102 6.58 10.79 6.51
C HIS A 102 6.17 10.41 5.09
N GLY A 103 6.57 9.23 4.59
CA GLY A 103 6.54 8.82 3.18
C GLY A 103 5.18 8.50 2.55
N LYS A 104 4.08 9.13 3.00
CA LYS A 104 2.76 8.98 2.37
C LYS A 104 2.73 9.59 0.95
N PRO A 105 1.78 9.22 0.07
CA PRO A 105 1.59 9.87 -1.22
C PRO A 105 1.55 11.40 -1.12
N GLY A 106 2.29 12.08 -2.00
CA GLY A 106 2.47 13.53 -2.01
C GLY A 106 3.44 14.10 -0.97
N ALA A 107 4.08 13.28 -0.13
CA ALA A 107 5.09 13.75 0.82
C ALA A 107 6.44 14.08 0.16
N LEU A 108 6.77 13.37 -0.90
CA LEU A 108 7.92 13.62 -1.76
C LEU A 108 7.45 14.24 -3.08
N ARG A 109 8.38 14.82 -3.83
CA ARG A 109 8.08 15.33 -5.18
C ARG A 109 7.78 14.16 -6.12
N PRO A 110 6.58 14.09 -6.74
CA PRO A 110 6.26 13.06 -7.73
C PRO A 110 7.22 13.08 -8.92
N ASP A 111 7.61 11.89 -9.38
CA ASP A 111 8.27 11.71 -10.67
C ASP A 111 7.27 12.06 -11.77
N ARG A 112 7.57 13.13 -12.51
CA ARG A 112 6.67 13.67 -13.52
C ARG A 112 6.36 12.66 -14.63
N GLN A 113 7.37 11.96 -15.14
CA GLN A 113 7.20 11.05 -16.27
C GLN A 113 6.36 9.85 -15.86
N LYS A 114 6.59 9.30 -14.66
CA LYS A 114 5.80 8.18 -14.14
C LYS A 114 4.38 8.62 -13.78
N PHE A 115 4.21 9.81 -13.20
CA PHE A 115 2.88 10.38 -12.92
C PHE A 115 2.06 10.53 -14.21
N GLU A 116 2.62 11.15 -15.24
CA GLU A 116 1.97 11.33 -16.55
C GLU A 116 1.61 9.99 -17.20
N ARG A 117 2.46 8.96 -17.04
CA ARG A 117 2.23 7.64 -17.63
C ARG A 117 1.19 6.79 -16.90
N TYR A 118 1.20 6.80 -15.57
CA TYR A 118 0.44 5.84 -14.77
C TYR A 118 -0.73 6.45 -14.00
N VAL A 119 -0.61 7.69 -13.54
CA VAL A 119 -1.59 8.33 -12.64
C VAL A 119 -2.54 9.24 -13.43
N LEU A 120 -2.00 10.07 -14.32
CA LEU A 120 -2.78 11.05 -15.08
C LEU A 120 -3.91 10.41 -15.93
N PRO A 121 -3.73 9.25 -16.59
CA PRO A 121 -4.82 8.61 -17.33
C PRO A 121 -5.99 8.19 -16.42
N ALA A 122 -5.68 7.62 -15.25
CA ALA A 122 -6.68 7.22 -14.27
C ALA A 122 -7.44 8.43 -13.71
N LEU A 123 -6.72 9.50 -13.36
CA LEU A 123 -7.34 10.76 -12.92
C LEU A 123 -8.22 11.38 -14.01
N THR A 124 -7.78 11.36 -15.26
CA THR A 124 -8.56 11.89 -16.39
C THR A 124 -9.86 11.12 -16.58
N HIS A 125 -9.84 9.79 -16.40
CA HIS A 125 -11.03 8.97 -16.45
C HIS A 125 -12.01 9.29 -15.31
N VAL A 126 -11.51 9.30 -14.06
CA VAL A 126 -12.33 9.57 -12.86
C VAL A 126 -12.90 10.99 -12.85
N MET A 127 -12.12 12.00 -13.23
CA MET A 127 -12.56 13.40 -13.23
C MET A 127 -13.33 13.79 -14.51
N GLY A 128 -13.16 13.04 -15.60
CA GLY A 128 -13.89 13.22 -16.85
C GLY A 128 -15.33 12.72 -16.77
N GLU A 129 -15.59 11.72 -15.93
CA GLU A 129 -16.94 11.33 -15.51
C GLU A 129 -17.43 12.27 -14.39
N ARG A 130 -17.95 13.45 -14.76
CA ARG A 130 -18.97 14.05 -13.88
C ARG A 130 -20.11 13.04 -13.83
N PRO A 131 -20.53 12.50 -12.67
CA PRO A 131 -21.86 11.95 -12.57
C PRO A 131 -22.77 13.14 -12.86
N THR A 132 -23.34 13.21 -14.06
CA THR A 132 -24.55 13.98 -14.27
C THR A 132 -25.59 13.30 -13.38
N GLN A 133 -25.68 13.76 -12.14
CA GLN A 133 -26.84 13.52 -11.32
C GLN A 133 -28.00 14.13 -12.12
N PRO A 134 -28.91 13.32 -12.69
CA PRO A 134 -30.10 13.88 -13.31
C PRO A 134 -31.01 14.24 -12.14
N ASP A 135 -30.99 15.51 -11.74
CA ASP A 135 -32.01 16.03 -10.84
C ASP A 135 -33.30 16.26 -11.64
N VAL A 136 -34.28 15.42 -11.33
CA VAL A 136 -35.72 15.67 -11.24
C VAL A 136 -36.49 16.07 -12.51
N ARG A 137 -37.49 15.24 -12.81
CA ARG A 137 -38.87 15.73 -12.86
C ARG A 137 -39.70 15.01 -11.82
#